data_AF-A0A183GAP9-F1
#
_entry.id   AF-A0A183GAP9-F1
#
_cell.length_a   1.000
_cell.length_b   1.000
_cell.length_c   1.000
_cell.angle_alpha   90.00
_cell.angle_beta   90.00
_cell.angle_gamma   90.00
#
_symmetry.space_group_name_H-M   'P 1'
#
loop_
_entity.id
_entity.type
_entity.pdbx_description
1 polymer ?
#
loop_
_entity_poly.entity_id
_entity_poly.type
_entity_poly.pdbx_seq_one_letter_code
_entity_poly.pdbx_strand_id
1 'polypeptide(L)'
;MTASFSYTCEALISDDKLLKQLAEEKFDVGISEAFIICGLGLFEALKIPASIGTTSTVHFDCVSHSIGEPITPSYVPGGMSTKGDRMGFFDRVKNVVDVVLGQKFFTQTFVEEMKTFRKKFGPNFKGYEVV
;
A
#
# COMPACT_ATOMS: atom_id res chain seq x y z
N MET A 1 -4.42 0.94 14.69
CA MET A 1 -4.62 0.03 13.55
C MET A 1 -3.48 0.13 12.54
N THR A 2 -3.12 1.32 12.06
CA THR A 2 -1.94 1.55 11.19
C THR A 2 -0.62 1.00 11.76
N ALA A 3 -0.41 1.16 13.09
CA ALA A 3 0.76 0.63 13.79
C ALA A 3 0.97 -0.89 13.67
N SER A 4 -0.09 -1.67 13.41
CA SER A 4 0.03 -3.11 13.21
C SER A 4 0.79 -3.42 11.92
N PHE A 5 0.50 -2.69 10.84
CA PHE A 5 1.17 -2.86 9.56
C PHE A 5 2.65 -2.47 9.64
N SER A 6 2.95 -1.33 10.26
CA SER A 6 4.33 -0.90 10.46
C SER A 6 5.12 -1.85 11.37
N TYR A 7 4.48 -2.44 12.39
CA TYR A 7 5.12 -3.44 13.25
C TYR A 7 5.46 -4.74 12.49
N THR A 8 4.51 -5.27 11.72
CA THR A 8 4.76 -6.45 10.87
C THR A 8 5.86 -6.16 9.85
N CYS A 9 5.85 -4.96 9.27
CA CYS A 9 6.89 -4.54 8.34
C CYS A 9 8.25 -4.41 9.04
N GLU A 10 8.31 -3.81 10.24
CA GLU A 10 9.54 -3.70 11.04
C GLU A 10 10.11 -5.08 11.37
N ALA A 11 9.26 -6.02 11.77
CA ALA A 11 9.68 -7.40 12.07
C ALA A 11 10.28 -8.08 10.82
N LEU A 12 9.61 -7.95 9.66
CA LEU A 12 10.09 -8.52 8.40
C LEU A 12 11.45 -7.94 7.99
N ILE A 13 11.56 -6.61 7.94
CA ILE A 13 12.80 -5.99 7.49
C ILE A 13 13.90 -6.12 8.53
N SER A 14 13.62 -6.40 9.81
CA SER A 14 14.63 -6.56 10.85
C SER A 14 15.34 -7.92 10.81
N ASP A 15 14.80 -8.92 10.09
CA ASP A 15 15.45 -10.23 9.94
C ASP A 15 16.56 -10.17 8.88
N ASP A 16 17.77 -9.83 9.33
CA ASP A 16 18.95 -9.72 8.45
C ASP A 16 19.33 -11.06 7.79
N LYS A 17 19.00 -12.20 8.41
CA LYS A 17 19.28 -13.52 7.85
C LYS A 17 18.36 -13.77 6.66
N LEU A 18 17.07 -13.49 6.82
CA LEU A 18 16.09 -13.58 5.73
C LEU A 18 16.45 -12.62 4.59
N LEU A 19 16.76 -11.35 4.90
CA LEU A 19 17.14 -10.38 3.87
C LEU A 19 18.36 -10.82 3.07
N LYS A 20 19.38 -11.36 3.75
CA LYS A 20 20.57 -11.89 3.08
C LYS A 20 20.22 -13.07 2.18
N GLN A 21 19.41 -14.01 2.66
CA GLN A 21 18.96 -15.14 1.86
C GLN A 21 18.21 -14.67 0.61
N LEU A 22 17.23 -13.76 0.76
CA LEU A 22 16.46 -13.24 -0.37
C LEU A 22 17.33 -12.47 -1.39
N ALA A 23 18.36 -11.75 -0.93
CA ALA A 23 19.31 -11.07 -1.81
C ALA A 23 20.19 -12.05 -2.61
N GLU A 24 20.55 -13.19 -2.02
CA GLU A 24 21.38 -14.22 -2.66
C GLU A 24 20.64 -15.00 -3.75
N GLU A 25 19.32 -15.13 -3.64
CA GLU A 25 18.46 -15.77 -4.65
C GLU A 25 18.41 -15.00 -5.99
N LYS A 26 18.72 -13.69 -5.98
CA LYS A 26 18.77 -12.83 -7.19
C LYS A 26 17.47 -12.87 -8.01
N PHE A 27 16.34 -12.64 -7.37
CA PHE A 27 15.05 -12.57 -8.06
C PHE A 27 15.01 -11.47 -9.12
N ASP A 28 14.48 -11.80 -10.29
CA ASP A 28 14.24 -10.83 -11.37
C ASP A 28 12.94 -10.03 -11.17
N VAL A 29 11.97 -10.60 -10.45
CA VAL A 29 10.64 -10.01 -10.26
C VAL A 29 10.14 -10.22 -8.84
N GLY A 30 9.64 -9.15 -8.22
CA GLY A 30 8.92 -9.18 -6.94
C GLY A 30 7.42 -8.96 -7.15
N ILE A 31 6.58 -9.74 -6.47
CA ILE A 31 5.13 -9.59 -6.51
C ILE A 31 4.63 -9.30 -5.10
N SER A 32 3.95 -8.18 -4.91
CA SER A 32 3.38 -7.81 -3.61
C SER A 32 1.95 -7.31 -3.78
N GLU A 33 1.15 -7.51 -2.76
CA GLU A 33 -0.12 -6.80 -2.61
C GLU A 33 0.17 -5.28 -2.46
N ALA A 34 -0.50 -4.45 -3.25
CA ALA A 34 -0.29 -2.99 -3.32
C ALA A 34 -1.06 -2.21 -2.24
N PHE A 35 -1.83 -2.93 -1.41
CA PHE A 35 -2.55 -2.41 -0.25
C PHE A 35 -1.63 -1.87 0.87
N ILE A 36 -0.37 -2.31 0.94
CA ILE A 36 0.67 -1.79 1.85
C ILE A 36 1.98 -1.59 1.09
N ILE A 37 2.83 -0.65 1.53
CA ILE A 37 4.08 -0.34 0.82
C ILE A 37 5.22 -1.29 1.22
N CYS A 38 5.07 -2.03 2.32
CA CYS A 38 6.15 -2.85 2.87
C CYS A 38 6.82 -3.79 1.85
N GLY A 39 6.04 -4.53 1.06
CA GLY A 39 6.60 -5.44 0.06
C GLY A 39 7.34 -4.71 -1.07
N LEU A 40 6.80 -3.57 -1.52
CA LEU A 40 7.46 -2.73 -2.54
C LEU A 40 8.76 -2.10 -1.99
N GLY A 41 8.76 -1.67 -0.72
CA GLY A 41 9.95 -1.20 -0.03
C GLY A 41 10.99 -2.31 0.13
N LEU A 42 10.57 -3.55 0.41
CA LEU A 42 11.47 -4.69 0.47
C LEU A 42 12.16 -4.95 -0.88
N PHE A 43 11.42 -4.84 -1.99
CA PHE A 43 11.99 -5.00 -3.33
C PHE A 43 13.05 -3.95 -3.63
N GLU A 44 12.82 -2.70 -3.23
CA GLU A 44 13.82 -1.63 -3.33
C GLU A 44 15.05 -1.93 -2.47
N ALA A 45 14.88 -2.39 -1.22
CA ALA A 45 15.98 -2.75 -0.34
C ALA A 45 16.83 -3.92 -0.89
N LEU A 46 16.19 -4.89 -1.53
CA LEU A 46 16.83 -6.05 -2.17
C LEU A 46 17.34 -5.77 -3.59
N LYS A 47 17.06 -4.57 -4.15
CA LYS A 47 17.40 -4.18 -5.52
C LYS A 47 16.82 -5.11 -6.60
N ILE A 48 15.59 -5.58 -6.38
CA ILE A 48 14.87 -6.39 -7.38
C ILE A 48 14.51 -5.47 -8.57
N PRO A 49 14.83 -5.84 -9.82
CA PRO A 49 14.76 -4.92 -10.95
C PRO A 49 13.33 -4.65 -11.43
N ALA A 50 12.40 -5.59 -11.24
CA ALA A 50 11.00 -5.41 -11.61
C ALA A 50 10.05 -5.74 -10.46
N SER A 51 8.96 -4.99 -10.35
CA SER A 51 7.92 -5.20 -9.34
C SER A 51 6.54 -5.25 -9.98
N ILE A 52 5.69 -6.11 -9.41
CA ILE A 52 4.27 -6.22 -9.78
C ILE A 52 3.46 -5.97 -8.51
N GLY A 53 2.73 -4.87 -8.52
CA GLY A 53 1.67 -4.61 -7.55
C GLY A 53 0.43 -5.41 -7.92
N THR A 54 -0.09 -6.17 -6.98
CA THR A 54 -1.34 -6.93 -7.13
C THR A 54 -2.37 -6.43 -6.14
N THR A 55 -3.65 -6.58 -6.47
CA THR A 55 -4.71 -6.36 -5.50
C THR A 55 -5.86 -7.32 -5.74
N SER A 56 -6.40 -7.88 -4.67
CA SER A 56 -7.60 -8.74 -4.74
C SER A 56 -8.90 -7.93 -4.95
N THR A 57 -8.83 -6.61 -4.77
CA THR A 57 -9.98 -5.71 -4.87
C THR A 57 -9.88 -4.81 -6.09
N VAL A 58 -10.98 -4.67 -6.82
CA VAL A 58 -11.08 -3.69 -7.92
C VAL A 58 -11.34 -2.30 -7.37
N HIS A 59 -10.79 -1.27 -8.03
CA HIS A 59 -10.98 0.15 -7.68
C HIS A 59 -10.63 0.49 -6.23
N PHE A 60 -9.61 -0.16 -5.66
CA PHE A 60 -9.20 0.17 -4.30
C PHE A 60 -8.67 1.60 -4.24
N ASP A 61 -9.22 2.42 -3.34
CA ASP A 61 -9.09 3.88 -3.42
C ASP A 61 -7.63 4.36 -3.45
N CYS A 62 -6.76 3.83 -2.59
CA CYS A 62 -5.36 4.25 -2.58
C CYS A 62 -4.57 3.77 -3.81
N VAL A 63 -4.83 2.55 -4.28
CA VAL A 63 -4.15 1.97 -5.45
C VAL A 63 -4.58 2.69 -6.73
N SER A 64 -5.90 2.92 -6.89
CA SER A 64 -6.49 3.64 -8.01
C SER A 64 -5.89 5.03 -8.13
N HIS A 65 -5.80 5.74 -6.99
CA HIS A 65 -5.14 7.04 -6.93
C HIS A 65 -3.65 6.97 -7.34
N SER A 66 -2.91 5.96 -6.86
CA SER A 66 -1.49 5.78 -7.20
C SER A 66 -1.23 5.51 -8.68
N ILE A 67 -2.16 4.85 -9.39
CA ILE A 67 -2.03 4.57 -10.84
C ILE A 67 -2.72 5.61 -11.72
N GLY A 68 -3.32 6.65 -11.13
CA GLY A 68 -4.03 7.70 -11.88
C GLY A 68 -5.42 7.29 -12.38
N GLU A 69 -5.99 6.22 -11.85
CA GLU A 69 -7.35 5.80 -12.16
C GLU A 69 -8.39 6.69 -11.45
N PRO A 70 -9.38 7.24 -12.18
CA PRO A 70 -10.38 8.11 -11.58
C PRO A 70 -11.35 7.35 -10.66
N ILE A 71 -11.47 7.82 -9.42
CA ILE A 71 -12.40 7.27 -8.43
C ILE A 71 -13.74 8.00 -8.53
N THR A 72 -14.84 7.25 -8.70
CA THR A 72 -16.20 7.80 -8.85
C THR A 72 -17.11 7.32 -7.71
N PRO A 73 -17.00 7.93 -6.51
CA PRO A 73 -17.69 7.46 -5.30
C PRO A 73 -19.22 7.63 -5.36
N SER A 74 -19.75 8.27 -6.41
CA SER A 74 -21.19 8.37 -6.61
C SER A 74 -21.83 7.05 -7.00
N TYR A 75 -21.11 6.11 -7.62
CA TYR A 75 -21.65 4.79 -8.00
C TYR A 75 -20.66 3.63 -7.82
N VAL A 76 -19.35 3.89 -7.72
CA VAL A 76 -18.35 2.89 -7.35
C VAL A 76 -18.26 2.85 -5.82
N PRO A 77 -18.53 1.70 -5.17
CA PRO A 77 -18.37 1.58 -3.73
C PRO A 77 -16.88 1.65 -3.37
N GLY A 78 -16.54 2.43 -2.34
CA GLY A 78 -15.19 2.50 -1.81
C GLY A 78 -14.75 1.17 -1.19
N GLY A 79 -13.44 0.99 -0.98
CA GLY A 79 -12.89 -0.29 -0.49
C GLY A 79 -13.41 -0.72 0.89
N MET A 80 -13.93 0.24 1.67
CA MET A 80 -14.52 0.01 3.00
C MET A 80 -16.05 0.11 3.02
N SER A 81 -16.69 0.27 1.86
CA SER A 81 -18.14 0.45 1.76
C SER A 81 -18.89 -0.83 2.08
N THR A 82 -20.02 -0.71 2.77
CA THR A 82 -20.95 -1.83 3.04
C THR A 82 -22.04 -1.95 1.97
N LYS A 83 -21.99 -1.12 0.93
CA LYS A 83 -22.94 -1.08 -0.19
C LYS A 83 -22.25 -1.49 -1.48
N GLY A 84 -23.03 -2.03 -2.41
CA GLY A 84 -22.57 -2.31 -3.78
C GLY A 84 -22.72 -1.09 -4.70
N ASP A 85 -22.76 -1.36 -6.00
CA ASP A 85 -23.00 -0.38 -7.08
C ASP A 85 -24.41 0.25 -7.04
N ARG A 86 -25.35 -0.36 -6.30
CA ARG A 86 -26.70 0.14 -6.08
C ARG A 86 -26.81 0.89 -4.74
N MET A 87 -26.76 2.21 -4.81
CA MET A 87 -26.83 3.12 -3.65
C MET A 87 -27.93 4.18 -3.82
N GLY A 88 -28.70 4.42 -2.74
CA GLY A 88 -29.56 5.59 -2.62
C GLY A 88 -28.77 6.88 -2.36
N PHE A 89 -29.43 8.04 -2.33
CA PHE A 89 -28.73 9.34 -2.18
C PHE A 89 -27.84 9.40 -0.94
N PHE A 90 -28.37 9.06 0.24
CA PHE A 90 -27.60 9.10 1.49
C PHE A 90 -26.50 8.04 1.55
N ASP A 91 -26.69 6.89 0.90
CA ASP A 91 -25.66 5.87 0.80
C ASP A 91 -24.48 6.38 -0.04
N ARG A 92 -24.75 7.13 -1.12
CA ARG A 92 -23.70 7.75 -1.93
C ARG A 92 -22.90 8.79 -1.13
N VAL A 93 -23.56 9.59 -0.31
CA VAL A 93 -22.88 10.55 0.58
C VAL A 93 -21.98 9.83 1.58
N LYS A 94 -22.47 8.73 2.19
CA LYS A 94 -21.64 7.90 3.08
C LYS A 94 -20.46 7.28 2.34
N ASN A 95 -20.69 6.76 1.14
CA ASN A 95 -19.64 6.17 0.32
C ASN A 95 -18.53 7.17 -0.03
N VAL A 96 -18.88 8.44 -0.32
CA VAL A 96 -17.88 9.50 -0.49
C VAL A 96 -17.03 9.69 0.77
N VAL A 97 -17.65 9.69 1.95
CA VAL A 97 -16.93 9.78 3.22
C VAL A 97 -16.03 8.56 3.42
N ASP A 98 -16.52 7.35 3.13
CA ASP A 98 -15.77 6.10 3.25
C ASP A 98 -14.52 6.10 2.35
N VAL A 99 -14.65 6.52 1.09
CA VAL A 99 -13.52 6.65 0.15
C VAL A 99 -12.47 7.63 0.68
N VAL A 100 -12.88 8.81 1.14
CA VAL A 100 -11.94 9.83 1.65
C VAL A 100 -11.23 9.35 2.93
N LEU A 101 -11.96 8.71 3.84
CA LEU A 101 -11.39 8.16 5.07
C LEU A 101 -10.47 6.97 4.79
N GLY A 102 -10.88 6.07 3.88
CA GLY A 102 -10.08 4.94 3.42
C GLY A 102 -8.76 5.40 2.81
N GLN A 103 -8.81 6.34 1.87
CA GLN A 103 -7.60 6.90 1.24
C GLN A 103 -6.65 7.48 2.29
N LYS A 104 -7.15 8.31 3.23
CA LYS A 104 -6.33 8.85 4.32
C LYS A 104 -5.72 7.77 5.19
N PHE A 105 -6.49 6.75 5.54
CA PHE A 105 -6.01 5.64 6.36
C PHE A 105 -4.85 4.90 5.71
N PHE A 106 -4.97 4.56 4.42
CA PHE A 106 -3.91 3.85 3.70
C PHE A 106 -2.68 4.72 3.43
N THR A 107 -2.86 5.99 3.08
CA THR A 107 -1.73 6.91 2.97
C THR A 107 -0.98 7.03 4.30
N GLN A 108 -1.70 7.10 5.43
CA GLN A 108 -1.05 7.09 6.74
C GLN A 108 -0.30 5.78 7.03
N THR A 109 -0.87 4.62 6.69
CA THR A 109 -0.14 3.34 6.78
C THR A 109 1.15 3.38 5.97
N PHE A 110 1.12 3.89 4.73
CA PHE A 110 2.32 3.98 3.89
C PHE A 110 3.38 4.89 4.51
N VAL A 111 2.97 6.03 5.07
CA VAL A 111 3.88 6.94 5.79
C VAL A 111 4.54 6.24 6.98
N GLU A 112 3.78 5.51 7.79
CA GLU A 112 4.33 4.80 8.96
C GLU A 112 5.29 3.67 8.55
N GLU A 113 4.95 2.88 7.53
CA GLU A 113 5.87 1.85 7.00
C GLU A 113 7.15 2.47 6.44
N MET A 114 7.05 3.59 5.70
CA MET A 114 8.22 4.30 5.19
C MET A 114 9.11 4.86 6.29
N LYS A 115 8.55 5.27 7.43
CA LYS A 115 9.36 5.66 8.61
C LYS A 115 10.19 4.48 9.11
N THR A 116 9.61 3.27 9.13
CA THR A 116 10.34 2.06 9.51
C THR A 116 11.50 1.77 8.55
N PHE A 117 11.28 1.87 7.23
CA PHE A 117 12.36 1.73 6.25
C PHE A 117 13.45 2.80 6.43
N ARG A 118 13.06 4.08 6.57
CA ARG A 118 14.02 5.18 6.74
C ARG A 118 14.79 5.07 8.05
N LYS A 119 14.19 4.49 9.10
CA LYS A 119 14.87 4.17 10.37
C LYS A 119 15.94 3.07 10.19
N LYS A 120 15.66 2.02 9.40
CA LYS A 120 16.60 0.90 9.20
C LYS A 120 17.66 1.18 8.12
N PHE A 121 17.26 1.68 6.96
CA PHE A 121 18.12 1.83 5.77
C PHE A 121 18.63 3.26 5.56
N GLY A 122 18.19 4.21 6.37
CA GLY A 122 18.63 5.61 6.35
C GLY A 122 17.57 6.58 5.80
N PRO A 123 17.71 7.89 6.09
CA PRO A 123 16.69 8.91 5.80
C PRO A 123 16.40 9.09 4.31
N ASN A 124 17.35 8.73 3.45
CA ASN A 124 17.26 8.88 1.99
C ASN A 124 16.69 7.62 1.29
N PHE A 125 16.16 6.66 2.05
CA PHE A 125 15.53 5.49 1.45
C PHE A 125 14.32 5.93 0.58
N LYS A 126 14.32 5.47 -0.68
CA LYS A 126 13.34 5.84 -1.69
C LYS A 126 11.94 5.47 -1.24
N GLY A 127 11.04 6.46 -1.25
CA GLY A 127 9.65 6.28 -0.88
C GLY A 127 8.71 6.10 -2.08
N TYR A 128 7.42 6.06 -1.77
CA TYR A 128 6.34 5.98 -2.75
C TYR A 128 5.89 7.36 -3.26
N GLU A 129 6.38 8.44 -2.66
CA GLU A 129 6.04 9.79 -3.07
C GLU A 129 6.56 10.03 -4.50
N VAL A 130 5.66 10.34 -5.43
CA VAL A 130 6.03 10.73 -6.80
C VAL A 130 6.61 12.14 -6.73
N VAL A 131 7.88 12.29 -7.13
CA VAL A 131 8.55 13.59 -7.33
C VAL A 131 8.03 14.25 -8.59
#